data_AF-A0A9D2ETT8-F1
#
_entry.id   AF-A0A9D2ETT8-F1
#
_cell.length_a   1.000
_cell.length_b   1.000
_cell.length_c   1.000
_cell.angle_alpha   90.00
_cell.angle_beta   90.00
_cell.angle_gamma   90.00
#
_symmetry.space_group_name_H-M   'P 1'
#
loop_
_entity.id
_entity.type
_entity.pdbx_description
1 polymer ?
#
loop_
_entity_poly.entity_id
_entity_poly.type
_entity_poly.pdbx_seq_one_letter_code
_entity_poly.pdbx_strand_id
1 'polypeptide(L)' 'MDLLKIKQFKIIKTAHKDVTDRLAQINPALASQARIVLDVNKSERHIRGGMATKEKYLHLGK' A
#
# COMPACT_ATOMS: atom_id res chain seq x y z
N MET A 1 -17.73 16.33 -6.10
CA MET A 1 -16.39 16.92 -6.24
C MET A 1 -15.97 17.41 -4.87
N ASP A 2 -15.30 16.58 -4.07
CA ASP A 2 -14.50 16.99 -2.88
C ASP A 2 -14.03 15.75 -2.09
N LEU A 3 -13.32 14.83 -2.75
CA LEU A 3 -12.67 13.69 -2.07
C LEU A 3 -11.17 13.57 -2.40
N LEU A 4 -10.56 14.64 -2.93
CA LEU A 4 -9.17 14.62 -3.41
C LEU A 4 -8.36 15.82 -2.93
N LYS A 5 -8.31 16.02 -1.61
CA LYS A 5 -7.11 16.61 -0.98
C LYS A 5 -6.38 15.53 -0.19
N ILE A 6 -5.92 14.50 -0.92
CA ILE A 6 -4.87 13.62 -0.42
C ILE A 6 -3.60 14.48 -0.38
N LYS A 7 -3.29 14.99 0.81
CA LYS A 7 -2.09 15.76 1.11
C LYS A 7 -0.90 14.97 0.56
N GLN A 8 -0.22 15.51 -0.43
CA GLN A 8 0.89 14.82 -1.10
C GLN A 8 2.09 14.80 -0.16
N PHE A 9 2.07 13.86 0.79
CA PHE A 9 3.25 13.55 1.58
C PHE A 9 4.32 13.03 0.61
N LYS A 10 5.53 13.56 0.72
CA LYS A 10 6.69 13.19 -0.08
C LYS A 10 7.08 11.75 0.31
N ILE A 11 6.45 10.75 -0.29
CA ILE A 11 6.65 9.33 0.04
C ILE A 11 7.89 8.83 -0.70
N ILE A 12 9.06 9.08 -0.11
CA ILE A 12 10.36 8.60 -0.59
C ILE A 12 10.73 7.34 0.19
N LYS A 13 10.20 6.17 -0.20
CA LYS A 13 10.69 4.84 0.20
C LYS A 13 10.93 4.57 1.71
N THR A 14 10.32 5.33 2.63
CA THR A 14 10.42 5.13 4.10
C THR A 14 9.10 4.73 4.77
N ALA A 15 7.99 4.71 4.03
CA ALA A 15 6.64 4.48 4.58
C ALA A 15 6.48 3.13 5.29
N HIS A 16 7.20 2.08 4.85
CA HIS A 16 7.12 0.77 5.50
C HIS A 16 7.65 0.83 6.94
N LYS A 17 8.82 1.45 7.17
CA LYS A 17 9.39 1.61 8.52
C LYS A 17 8.50 2.47 9.42
N ASP A 18 7.89 3.52 8.88
CA ASP A 18 7.02 4.40 9.66
C ASP A 18 5.71 3.71 10.08
N VAL A 19 5.09 2.90 9.23
CA VAL A 19 3.78 2.28 9.54
C VAL A 19 3.91 0.99 10.36
N THR A 20 4.96 0.18 10.15
CA THR A 20 5.11 -1.06 10.94
C THR A 20 5.81 -0.84 12.27
N ASP A 21 6.73 0.12 12.34
CA ASP A 21 7.62 0.24 13.50
C ASP A 21 7.28 1.51 14.31
N ARG A 22 7.29 2.68 13.66
CA ARG A 22 7.08 3.96 14.35
C ARG A 22 5.63 4.18 14.77
N LEU A 23 4.66 3.78 13.96
CA LEU A 23 3.24 3.91 14.27
C LEU A 23 2.85 3.06 15.48
N ALA A 24 3.44 1.88 15.64
CA ALA A 24 3.22 1.05 16.82
C ALA A 24 3.69 1.72 18.12
N GLN A 25 4.76 2.53 18.04
CA GLN A 25 5.28 3.28 19.20
C GLN A 25 4.45 4.54 19.52
N ILE A 26 3.93 5.23 18.50
CA ILE A 26 3.19 6.48 18.67
C ILE A 26 1.70 6.24 18.95
N ASN A 27 1.08 5.30 18.23
CA ASN A 27 -0.34 4.98 18.34
C ASN A 27 -0.59 3.48 18.09
N PRO A 28 -0.51 2.65 19.15
CA PRO A 28 -0.69 1.20 19.05
C PRO A 28 -2.06 0.79 18.50
N ALA A 29 -3.12 1.54 18.83
CA ALA A 29 -4.48 1.24 18.37
C ALA A 29 -4.61 1.41 16.85
N LEU A 30 -4.08 2.52 16.31
CA LEU A 30 -4.06 2.75 14.87
C LEU A 30 -3.12 1.77 14.14
N ALA A 31 -2.01 1.38 14.77
CA ALA A 31 -1.11 0.36 14.22
C ALA A 31 -1.80 -1.01 14.07
N SER A 32 -2.63 -1.41 15.04
CA SER A 32 -3.43 -2.64 14.97
C SER A 32 -4.42 -2.61 13.79
N GLN A 33 -5.09 -1.47 13.58
CA GLN A 33 -5.99 -1.30 12.43
C GLN A 33 -5.22 -1.35 11.10
N ALA A 34 -4.06 -0.69 11.02
CA ALA A 34 -3.22 -0.72 9.83
C ALA A 34 -2.70 -2.13 9.53
N ARG A 35 -2.44 -2.96 10.56
CA ARG A 35 -2.02 -4.35 10.39
C ARG A 35 -3.04 -5.17 9.61
N ILE A 36 -4.33 -5.05 9.94
CA ILE A 36 -5.42 -5.75 9.26
C ILE A 36 -5.40 -5.44 7.76
N VAL A 37 -5.29 -4.16 7.41
CA VAL A 37 -5.24 -3.71 6.01
C VAL A 37 -3.98 -4.20 5.31
N LEU A 38 -2.83 -4.22 6.00
CA LEU A 38 -1.58 -4.74 5.44
C LEU A 38 -1.65 -6.24 5.17
N ASP A 39 -2.33 -7.00 6.01
CA ASP A 39 -2.45 -8.45 5.86
C ASP A 39 -3.35 -8.81 4.66
N VAL A 40 -4.46 -8.09 4.47
CA VAL A 40 -5.29 -8.20 3.25
C VAL A 40 -4.47 -7.82 2.01
N ASN A 41 -3.73 -6.72 2.06
CA ASN A 41 -2.88 -6.33 0.94
C ASN A 41 -1.82 -7.38 0.57
N LYS A 42 -1.31 -8.10 1.57
CA LYS A 42 -0.34 -9.19 1.37
C LYS A 42 -1.01 -10.43 0.76
N SER A 43 -2.19 -10.82 1.24
CA SER A 43 -2.91 -11.97 0.68
C SER A 43 -3.28 -11.73 -0.79
N GLU A 44 -3.73 -10.52 -1.13
CA GLU A 44 -4.12 -10.18 -2.51
C GLU A 44 -2.93 -9.84 -3.43
N ARG A 45 -1.70 -9.78 -2.90
CA ARG A 45 -0.50 -9.40 -3.67
C ARG A 45 -0.31 -10.29 -4.90
N HIS A 46 -0.58 -11.59 -4.78
CA HIS A 46 -0.40 -12.52 -5.89
C HIS A 46 -1.40 -12.26 -7.02
N ILE A 47 -2.64 -11.88 -6.69
CA ILE A 47 -3.69 -11.52 -7.66
C ILE A 47 -3.24 -10.28 -8.43
N ARG A 48 -2.79 -9.26 -7.70
CA ARG A 48 -2.24 -8.03 -8.29
C ARG A 48 -1.01 -8.30 -9.16
N GLY A 49 -0.14 -9.22 -8.74
CA GLY A 49 1.03 -9.65 -9.52
C GLY A 49 0.67 -10.37 -10.82
N GLY A 50 -0.36 -11.23 -10.78
CA GLY A 50 -0.90 -11.89 -11.98
C GLY A 50 -1.48 -10.88 -12.98
N MET A 51 -2.27 -9.92 -12.49
CA MET A 51 -2.79 -8.83 -13.34
C MET A 51 -1.66 -7.99 -13.94
N ALA A 52 -0.65 -7.60 -13.14
CA ALA A 52 0.49 -6.84 -13.65
C ALA A 52 1.26 -7.57 -14.75
N THR A 53 1.41 -8.89 -14.64
CA THR A 53 2.06 -9.72 -15.67
C THR A 53 1.21 -9.76 -16.93
N LYS A 54 -0.11 -10.00 -16.82
CA LYS A 54 -1.03 -9.98 -17.94
C LYS A 54 -0.99 -8.63 -18.68
N GLU A 55 -1.10 -7.54 -17.94
CA GLU A 55 -1.04 -6.18 -18.47
C GLU A 55 0.27 -5.90 -19.22
N LYS A 56 1.41 -6.33 -18.66
CA LYS A 56 2.73 -6.18 -19.30
C LYS A 56 2.74 -6.77 -20.71
N TYR A 57 2.25 -8.00 -20.87
CA TYR A 57 2.27 -8.68 -22.17
C TYR A 57 1.17 -8.21 -23.13
N LEU A 58 0.02 -7.75 -22.62
CA LEU A 58 -1.01 -7.12 -23.45
C LEU A 58 -0.54 -5.79 -24.07
N HIS A 59 0.33 -5.06 -23.38
CA HIS A 59 0.84 -3.77 -23.83
C HIS A 59 2.22 -3.83 -24.48
N LEU A 60 2.90 -4.99 -24.48
CA LEU A 60 4.26 -5.13 -25.05
C LEU A 60 4.30 -5.07 -26.58
N GLY A 61 3.15 -5.15 -27.26
CA GLY A 61 3.02 -5.13 -28.71
C GLY A 61 2.29 -3.91 -29.29
N LYS A 62 2.07 -2.86 -28.49
CA LYS A 62 1.65 -1.53 -28.96
C LYS A 62 2.84 -0.58 -28.93
#